data_AF-A0A536M1Z5-F1
#
_entry.id   AF-A0A536M1Z5-F1
#
_cell.length_a   1.000
_cell.length_b   1.000
_cell.length_c   1.000
_cell.angle_alpha   90.00
_cell.angle_beta   90.00
_cell.angle_gamma   90.00
#
_symmetry.space_group_name_H-M   'P 1'
#
loop_
_entity.id
_entity.type
_entity.pdbx_description
1 polymer ?
#
loop_
_entity_poly.entity_id
_entity_poly.type
_entity_poly.pdbx_seq_one_letter_code
_entity_poly.pdbx_strand_id
1 'polypeptide(L)'
;RFHDPQSGAVLVDGIDVRTLKLTSLREHVSVVLQTPELFSGPIVDNIRYGRLEASMPEIVEAAKAANAHEFIEKLPNGYDTVLGEGGAQLSVG
;
A
#
# COMPACT_ATOMS: atom_id res chain seq x y z
N ARG A 1 5.58 -2.40 13.79
CA ARG A 1 6.17 -1.83 15.03
C ARG A 1 7.24 -0.80 14.67
N PHE A 2 7.03 0.47 15.04
CA PHE A 2 8.00 1.56 14.86
C PHE A 2 8.68 1.97 16.18
N HIS A 3 7.94 1.90 17.28
CA HIS A 3 8.43 2.13 18.64
C HIS A 3 7.90 1.03 19.58
N ASP A 4 8.55 0.89 20.74
CA ASP A 4 8.08 0.04 21.83
C ASP A 4 7.37 0.89 22.91
N PRO A 5 6.37 0.34 23.62
CA PRO A 5 5.70 1.06 24.70
C PRO A 5 6.65 1.26 25.90
N GLN A 6 6.54 2.42 26.56
CA GLN A 6 7.34 2.73 27.77
C GLN A 6 6.92 1.88 28.98
N SER A 7 5.65 1.50 29.07
CA SER A 7 5.11 0.60 30.07
C SER A 7 3.96 -0.24 29.49
N GLY A 8 3.71 -1.42 30.06
CA GLY A 8 2.70 -2.36 29.57
C GLY A 8 3.15 -3.24 28.40
N ALA A 9 2.17 -3.74 27.63
CA ALA A 9 2.39 -4.62 26.49
C ALA A 9 1.33 -4.37 25.40
N VAL A 10 1.72 -4.58 24.15
CA VAL A 10 0.79 -4.65 22.99
C VAL A 10 0.77 -6.09 22.54
N LEU A 11 -0.44 -6.66 22.45
CA LEU A 11 -0.64 -8.07 22.12
C LEU A 11 -1.33 -8.20 20.77
N VAL A 12 -0.89 -9.17 19.96
CA VAL A 12 -1.62 -9.69 18.80
C VAL A 12 -1.88 -11.15 19.10
N ASP A 13 -3.16 -11.56 19.10
CA ASP A 13 -3.59 -12.92 19.47
C ASP A 13 -3.05 -13.39 20.83
N GLY A 14 -2.93 -12.46 21.79
CA GLY A 14 -2.40 -12.72 23.12
C GLY A 14 -0.87 -12.83 23.21
N ILE A 15 -0.16 -12.69 22.10
CA ILE A 15 1.31 -12.73 22.02
C ILE A 15 1.85 -11.31 22.01
N ASP A 16 2.82 -11.01 22.88
CA ASP A 16 3.48 -9.71 22.91
C ASP A 16 4.23 -9.47 21.60
N VAL A 17 3.91 -8.36 20.92
CA VAL A 17 4.49 -8.00 19.62
C VAL A 17 6.02 -7.84 19.65
N ARG A 18 6.61 -7.64 20.83
CA ARG A 18 8.07 -7.57 21.01
C ARG A 18 8.76 -8.93 20.86
N THR A 19 8.01 -10.02 21.02
CA THR A 19 8.50 -11.40 20.88
C THR A 19 8.37 -11.94 19.45
N LEU A 20 7.57 -11.28 18.62
CA LEU A 20 7.36 -11.67 17.22
C LEU A 20 8.52 -11.19 16.34
N LYS A 21 8.81 -11.95 15.28
CA LYS A 21 9.70 -11.47 14.22
C LYS A 21 9.05 -10.26 13.54
N LEU A 22 9.78 -9.16 13.46
CA LEU A 22 9.26 -7.90 12.92
C LEU A 22 8.76 -8.03 11.47
N THR A 23 9.42 -8.85 10.65
CA THR A 23 9.00 -9.13 9.27
C THR A 23 7.64 -9.82 9.23
N SER A 24 7.49 -10.90 9.98
CA SER A 24 6.22 -11.64 10.10
C SER A 24 5.10 -10.75 10.61
N LEU A 25 5.34 -9.91 11.63
CA LEU A 25 4.34 -8.96 12.10
C LEU A 25 3.91 -7.98 11.00
N ARG A 26 4.85 -7.48 10.19
CA ARG A 26 4.57 -6.53 9.11
C ARG A 26 3.88 -7.17 7.91
N GLU A 27 4.09 -8.45 7.65
CA GLU A 27 3.38 -9.19 6.59
C GLU A 27 1.90 -9.40 6.91
N HIS A 28 1.53 -9.39 8.20
CA HIS A 28 0.15 -9.61 8.65
C HIS A 28 -0.60 -8.31 8.98
N VAL A 29 0.04 -7.14 8.82
CA VAL A 29 -0.56 -5.84 9.15
C VAL A 29 -0.33 -4.88 7.99
N SER A 30 -1.43 -4.42 7.38
CA SER A 30 -1.42 -3.33 6.40
C SER A 30 -1.77 -1.99 7.06
N VAL A 31 -1.21 -0.90 6.55
CA VAL A 31 -1.45 0.45 7.07
C VAL A 31 -1.84 1.36 5.91
N VAL A 32 -2.92 2.12 6.09
CA VAL A 32 -3.32 3.21 5.19
C VAL A 32 -3.17 4.51 5.95
N LEU A 33 -2.30 5.39 5.46
CA LEU A 33 -2.02 6.68 6.10
C LEU A 33 -3.04 7.73 5.64
N GLN A 34 -3.24 8.76 6.47
CA GLN A 34 -4.13 9.88 6.11
C GLN A 34 -3.68 10.59 4.83
N THR A 35 -2.35 10.76 4.66
CA THR A 35 -1.74 11.21 3.41
C THR A 35 -1.04 10.00 2.79
N PRO A 36 -1.53 9.46 1.66
CA PRO A 36 -0.86 8.35 1.00
C PRO A 36 0.47 8.83 0.43
N GLU A 37 1.47 7.96 0.53
CA GLU A 37 2.78 8.20 -0.08
C GLU A 37 2.79 7.51 -1.44
N LEU A 38 2.94 8.31 -2.50
CA LEU A 38 3.03 7.81 -3.88
C LEU A 38 4.47 7.94 -4.36
N PHE A 39 5.00 6.84 -4.89
CA PHE A 39 6.33 6.81 -5.47
C PHE A 39 6.30 7.35 -6.89
N SER A 40 7.35 8.07 -7.26
CA SER A 40 7.58 8.47 -8.65
C SER A 40 7.72 7.23 -9.53
N GLY A 41 6.87 7.12 -10.54
CA GLY A 41 6.82 5.95 -11.42
C GLY A 41 5.41 5.59 -11.87
N PRO A 42 5.26 4.53 -12.67
CA PRO A 42 3.95 4.08 -13.15
C PRO A 42 2.96 3.76 -12.02
N ILE A 43 1.66 3.94 -12.27
CA ILE A 43 0.59 3.52 -11.36
C ILE A 43 0.67 2.02 -11.09
N VAL A 44 0.96 1.20 -12.11
CA VAL A 44 1.15 -0.25 -11.96
C VAL A 44 2.19 -0.58 -10.89
N ASP A 45 3.29 0.15 -10.83
CA ASP A 45 4.38 -0.12 -9.88
C ASP A 45 4.01 0.31 -8.46
N ASN A 46 3.27 1.39 -8.31
CA ASN A 46 2.72 1.82 -7.01
C ASN A 46 1.75 0.78 -6.43
N ILE A 47 0.90 0.16 -7.25
CA ILE A 47 -0.01 -0.90 -6.79
C ILE A 47 0.77 -2.20 -6.52
N ARG A 48 1.68 -2.57 -7.44
CA ARG A 48 2.55 -3.76 -7.32
C ARG A 48 3.44 -3.70 -6.08
N TYR A 49 3.75 -2.51 -5.57
CA TYR A 49 4.55 -2.35 -4.34
C TYR A 49 3.95 -3.10 -3.13
N GLY A 50 2.62 -3.25 -3.06
CA GLY A 50 1.97 -4.04 -2.01
C GLY A 50 2.30 -5.54 -2.07
N ARG A 51 2.62 -6.08 -3.26
CA ARG A 51 3.08 -7.45 -3.48
C ARG A 51 3.84 -7.54 -4.81
N LEU A 52 5.16 -7.55 -4.74
CA LEU A 52 6.04 -7.41 -5.92
C LEU A 52 5.81 -8.46 -7.03
N GLU A 53 5.43 -9.68 -6.63
CA GLU A 53 5.14 -10.80 -7.52
C GLU A 53 3.73 -10.76 -8.15
N ALA A 54 2.91 -9.75 -7.85
CA ALA A 54 1.54 -9.69 -8.35
C ALA A 54 1.50 -9.57 -9.89
N SER A 55 0.75 -10.42 -10.55
CA SER A 55 0.53 -10.35 -12.00
C SER A 55 -0.36 -9.15 -12.38
N MET A 56 -0.37 -8.77 -13.66
CA MET A 56 -1.24 -7.70 -14.15
C MET A 56 -2.73 -7.93 -13.86
N PRO A 57 -3.30 -9.13 -14.03
CA PRO A 57 -4.69 -9.40 -13.63
C PRO A 57 -4.94 -9.15 -12.14
N GLU A 58 -4.03 -9.57 -11.26
CA GLU A 58 -4.19 -9.36 -9.81
C GLU A 58 -4.09 -7.87 -9.43
N ILE A 59 -3.25 -7.10 -10.14
CA ILE A 59 -3.17 -5.65 -9.99
C ILE A 59 -4.48 -4.97 -10.41
N VAL A 60 -5.08 -5.41 -11.52
CA VAL A 60 -6.38 -4.92 -11.98
C VAL A 60 -7.48 -5.24 -10.98
N GLU A 61 -7.52 -6.45 -10.45
CA GLU A 61 -8.49 -6.84 -9.42
C GLU A 61 -8.32 -6.05 -8.12
N ALA A 62 -7.08 -5.81 -7.68
CA ALA A 62 -6.81 -4.94 -6.53
C ALA A 62 -7.29 -3.50 -6.77
N ALA A 63 -7.03 -2.95 -7.96
CA ALA A 63 -7.50 -1.62 -8.33
C ALA A 63 -9.03 -1.52 -8.39
N LYS A 64 -9.73 -2.56 -8.85
CA LYS A 64 -11.19 -2.63 -8.83
C LYS A 64 -11.73 -2.69 -7.41
N ALA A 65 -11.15 -3.54 -6.55
CA ALA A 65 -11.53 -3.64 -5.14
C ALA A 65 -11.36 -2.30 -4.39
N ALA A 66 -10.37 -1.49 -4.82
CA ALA A 66 -10.14 -0.14 -4.31
C ALA A 66 -10.95 0.97 -5.02
N ASN A 67 -11.84 0.63 -5.97
CA ASN A 67 -12.57 1.57 -6.83
C ASN A 67 -11.68 2.54 -7.65
N ALA A 68 -10.43 2.17 -7.90
CA ALA A 68 -9.48 2.99 -8.65
C ALA A 68 -9.44 2.64 -10.15
N HIS A 69 -9.88 1.44 -10.54
CA HIS A 69 -9.75 0.93 -11.91
C HIS A 69 -10.36 1.86 -12.97
N GLU A 70 -11.62 2.26 -12.80
CA GLU A 70 -12.32 3.13 -13.77
C GLU A 70 -11.68 4.51 -13.92
N PHE A 71 -11.08 5.03 -12.85
CA PHE A 71 -10.33 6.28 -12.90
C PHE A 71 -9.03 6.08 -13.67
N ILE A 72 -8.29 5.02 -13.38
CA ILE A 72 -7.01 4.70 -14.04
C ILE A 72 -7.23 4.52 -15.54
N GLU A 73 -8.27 3.79 -15.97
CA GLU A 73 -8.56 3.57 -17.40
C GLU A 73 -8.90 4.85 -18.17
N LYS A 74 -9.36 5.91 -17.49
CA LYS A 74 -9.63 7.22 -18.12
C LYS A 74 -8.37 8.05 -18.35
N LEU A 75 -7.24 7.67 -17.75
CA LEU A 75 -5.97 8.35 -17.97
C LEU A 75 -5.42 7.99 -19.36
N PRO A 76 -4.74 8.92 -20.06
CA PRO A 76 -4.24 8.69 -21.42
C PRO A 76 -3.35 7.44 -21.57
N ASN A 77 -2.59 7.09 -20.52
CA ASN A 77 -1.69 5.94 -20.51
C ASN A 77 -2.15 4.83 -19.56
N GLY A 78 -3.38 4.90 -19.03
CA GLY A 78 -3.89 3.89 -18.11
C GLY A 78 -2.96 3.62 -16.92
N TYR A 79 -2.67 2.34 -16.68
CA TYR A 79 -1.75 1.87 -15.64
C TYR A 79 -0.28 2.28 -15.84
N ASP A 80 0.12 2.62 -17.09
CA ASP A 80 1.46 3.11 -17.41
C ASP A 80 1.60 4.62 -17.20
N THR A 81 0.54 5.28 -16.70
CA THR A 81 0.61 6.70 -16.33
C THR A 81 1.65 6.88 -15.23
N VAL A 82 2.64 7.74 -15.50
CA VAL A 82 3.73 8.02 -14.58
C VAL A 82 3.29 9.10 -13.58
N LEU A 83 3.33 8.74 -12.30
CA LEU A 83 3.13 9.64 -11.18
C LEU A 83 4.44 10.38 -10.87
N GLY A 84 4.34 11.69 -10.62
CA GLY A 84 5.40 12.47 -10.01
C GLY A 84 5.43 12.32 -8.48
N GLU A 85 6.49 12.81 -7.84
CA GLU A 85 6.67 12.74 -6.39
C GLU A 85 5.46 13.35 -5.65
N GLY A 86 4.89 12.61 -4.69
CA GLY A 86 3.72 13.04 -3.93
C GLY A 86 2.39 13.07 -4.71
N GLY A 87 2.36 12.55 -5.94
CA GLY A 87 1.12 12.40 -6.70
C GLY A 87 0.44 13.72 -7.08
N ALA A 88 1.19 14.81 -7.21
CA ALA A 88 0.69 16.18 -7.40
C ALA A 88 -0.28 16.39 -8.59
N GLN A 89 -0.51 15.38 -9.44
CA GLN A 89 -1.45 15.39 -10.56
C GLN A 89 -2.73 14.56 -10.33
N LEU A 90 -2.87 13.88 -9.19
CA LEU A 90 -4.08 13.15 -8.81
C LEU A 90 -4.85 13.91 -7.74
N SER A 91 -6.18 13.98 -7.88
CA SER A 91 -7.02 14.39 -6.75
C SER A 91 -6.94 13.31 -5.66
N VAL A 92 -6.66 13.73 -4.43
CA VAL A 92 -6.67 12.86 -3.25
C VAL A 92 -8.12 12.72 -2.80
N GLY A 93 -8.89 11.89 -3.52
CA GLY A 93 -10.32 11.68 -3.28
C GLY A 93 -11.00 10.96 -4.43
#